data_AF-A0A5M9JI55-F1
#
_entry.id   AF-A0A5M9JI55-F1
#
_cell.length_a   1.000
_cell.length_b   1.000
_cell.length_c   1.000
_cell.angle_alpha   90.00
_cell.angle_beta   90.00
_cell.angle_gamma   90.00
#
_symmetry.space_group_name_H-M   'P 1'
#
loop_
_entity.id
_entity.type
_entity.pdbx_description
1 polymer ?
#
loop_
_entity_poly.entity_id
_entity_poly.type
_entity_poly.pdbx_seq_one_letter_code
_entity_poly.pdbx_strand_id
1 'polypeptide(L)'
;MSHESVWMSRPRTYGKGARGCRVCTHKAGLIRKYGLNICRQCFREKASDIGFVKVRSTDHTIQPSPTNAKMELPLTNFTAPLNSPHIDK
;
A
#
# COMPACT_ATOMS: atom_id res chain seq x y z
N MET A 1 -9.16 43.93 2.18
CA MET A 1 -9.03 42.59 1.57
C MET A 1 -7.71 41.93 1.99
N SER A 2 -7.51 41.68 3.30
CA SER A 2 -6.27 41.06 3.82
C SER A 2 -6.37 39.52 3.94
N HIS A 3 -7.59 39.01 4.17
CA HIS A 3 -7.84 37.59 4.44
C HIS A 3 -7.50 36.65 3.26
N GLU A 4 -7.65 37.11 2.01
CA GLU A 4 -7.39 36.30 0.81
C GLU A 4 -5.91 35.89 0.69
N SER A 5 -4.98 36.80 1.02
CA SER A 5 -3.54 36.56 0.92
C SER A 5 -2.96 35.68 2.04
N VAL A 6 -3.72 35.47 3.12
CA VAL A 6 -3.24 34.77 4.32
C VAL A 6 -3.52 33.27 4.24
N TRP A 7 -4.59 32.87 3.55
CA TRP A 7 -4.99 31.47 3.42
C TRP A 7 -3.95 30.65 2.65
N MET A 8 -3.45 29.58 3.26
CA MET A 8 -2.37 28.73 2.71
C MET A 8 -1.09 29.48 2.28
N SER A 9 -0.86 30.67 2.84
CA SER A 9 0.32 31.52 2.56
C SER A 9 1.68 30.83 2.78
N ARG A 10 1.73 29.79 3.61
CA ARG A 10 2.95 29.02 3.90
C ARG A 10 3.00 27.72 3.11
N PRO A 11 4.07 27.46 2.33
CA PRO A 11 4.22 26.22 1.59
C PRO A 11 4.33 25.02 2.54
N ARG A 12 3.58 23.94 2.25
CA ARG A 12 3.56 22.70 3.03
C ARG A 12 4.28 21.56 2.32
N THR A 13 5.51 21.80 1.90
CA THR A 13 6.34 20.82 1.17
C THR A 13 6.93 19.75 2.12
N TYR A 14 7.20 20.11 3.38
CA TYR A 14 7.79 19.22 4.38
C TYR A 14 7.13 19.30 5.76
N GLY A 15 7.53 18.38 6.65
CA GLY A 15 7.00 18.28 8.02
C GLY A 15 5.71 17.48 8.15
N LYS A 16 5.12 17.51 9.36
CA LYS A 16 3.93 16.72 9.72
C LYS A 16 2.68 17.15 8.93
N GLY A 17 2.56 18.43 8.61
CA GLY A 17 1.40 19.00 7.92
C GLY A 17 1.35 18.72 6.41
N ALA A 18 2.46 18.28 5.82
CA ALA A 18 2.63 18.08 4.39
C ALA A 18 2.01 16.78 3.87
N ARG A 19 1.84 15.78 4.73
CA ARG A 19 1.38 14.44 4.34
C ARG A 19 0.22 14.00 5.23
N GLY A 20 -0.73 13.29 4.64
CA GLY A 20 -1.86 12.68 5.33
C GLY A 20 -1.97 11.20 5.01
N CYS A 21 -2.74 10.47 5.80
CA CYS A 21 -3.10 9.09 5.52
C CYS A 21 -3.87 9.00 4.19
N ARG A 22 -3.53 8.01 3.35
CA ARG A 22 -4.27 7.74 2.10
C ARG A 22 -5.75 7.36 2.31
N VAL A 23 -6.09 6.80 3.48
CA VAL A 23 -7.44 6.29 3.78
C VAL A 23 -8.28 7.34 4.50
N CYS A 24 -7.82 7.83 5.65
CA CYS A 24 -8.61 8.71 6.52
C CYS A 24 -8.18 10.18 6.47
N THR A 25 -7.20 10.56 5.64
CA THR A 25 -6.61 11.92 5.55
C THR A 25 -5.99 12.48 6.83
N HIS A 26 -6.03 11.73 7.94
CA HIS A 26 -5.45 12.10 9.21
C HIS A 26 -3.92 12.26 9.11
N LYS A 27 -3.39 13.36 9.66
CA LYS A 27 -1.96 13.72 9.54
C LYS A 27 -1.08 13.15 10.66
N ALA A 28 -1.66 12.75 11.79
CA ALA A 28 -0.89 12.20 12.90
C ALA A 28 -0.79 10.67 12.80
N GLY A 29 0.35 10.12 13.27
CA GLY A 29 0.56 8.67 13.33
C GLY A 29 0.70 8.01 11.96
N LEU A 30 1.25 8.72 10.98
CA LEU A 30 1.45 8.22 9.63
C LEU A 30 2.64 7.24 9.60
N ILE A 31 2.40 6.02 9.15
CA ILE A 31 3.43 5.02 8.86
C ILE A 31 3.96 5.28 7.45
N ARG A 32 5.25 5.63 7.38
CA ARG A 32 5.93 6.05 6.13
C ARG A 32 6.88 4.99 5.59
N LYS A 33 7.07 3.89 6.33
CA LYS A 33 7.95 2.79 5.92
C LYS A 33 7.32 2.07 4.72
N TYR A 34 8.15 1.63 3.77
CA TYR A 34 7.74 0.91 2.57
C TYR A 34 6.77 1.66 1.65
N GLY A 35 6.67 3.00 1.73
CA GLY A 35 5.82 3.79 0.84
C GLY A 35 4.31 3.73 1.12
N LEU A 36 3.90 3.08 2.22
CA LEU A 36 2.49 2.88 2.57
C LEU A 36 1.74 4.22 2.72
N ASN A 37 2.26 5.17 3.50
CA ASN A 37 1.59 6.45 3.82
C ASN A 37 0.17 6.24 4.41
N ILE A 38 0.06 5.33 5.37
CA ILE A 38 -1.21 4.95 6.03
C ILE A 38 -1.12 5.25 7.54
N CYS A 39 -2.23 5.63 8.15
CA CYS A 39 -2.30 5.90 9.59
C CYS A 39 -2.19 4.60 10.41
N ARG A 40 -1.68 4.66 11.65
CA ARG A 40 -1.55 3.44 12.50
C ARG A 40 -2.86 2.69 12.78
N GLN A 41 -4.01 3.38 12.80
CA GLN A 41 -5.32 2.74 13.00
C GLN A 41 -5.73 1.98 11.73
N CYS A 42 -5.74 2.72 10.61
CA CYS A 42 -5.96 2.22 9.26
C CYS A 42 -5.05 1.02 8.90
N PHE A 43 -3.78 1.07 9.32
CA PHE A 43 -2.83 -0.01 9.08
C PHE A 43 -3.22 -1.30 9.81
N ARG A 44 -3.78 -1.21 11.03
CA ARG A 44 -4.20 -2.41 11.78
C ARG A 44 -5.41 -3.08 11.15
N GLU A 45 -6.31 -2.31 10.56
CA GLU A 45 -7.49 -2.81 9.85
C GLU A 45 -7.11 -3.48 8.51
N LYS A 46 -6.04 -3.01 7.86
CA LYS A 46 -5.60 -3.47 6.54
C LYS A 46 -4.35 -4.35 6.55
N ALA A 47 -3.78 -4.64 7.72
CA ALA A 47 -2.54 -5.40 7.85
C ALA A 47 -2.65 -6.79 7.20
N SER A 48 -3.76 -7.49 7.41
CA SER A 48 -4.02 -8.81 6.81
C SER A 48 -4.07 -8.74 5.28
N ASP A 49 -4.78 -7.76 4.73
CA ASP A 49 -4.99 -7.61 3.29
C ASP A 49 -3.69 -7.24 2.55
N ILE A 50 -2.79 -6.52 3.23
CA ILE A 50 -1.46 -6.18 2.72
C ILE A 50 -0.50 -7.40 2.83
N GLY A 51 -0.84 -8.41 3.63
CA GLY A 51 -0.02 -9.60 3.85
C GLY A 51 0.90 -9.52 5.08
N PHE A 52 0.68 -8.57 5.99
CA PHE A 52 1.38 -8.54 7.28
C PHE A 52 0.75 -9.54 8.26
N VAL A 53 1.55 -10.51 8.72
CA VAL A 53 1.16 -11.51 9.72
C VAL A 53 1.88 -11.25 11.04
N LYS A 54 1.15 -11.35 12.16
CA LYS A 54 1.73 -11.23 13.49
C LYS A 54 2.42 -12.53 13.87
N VAL A 55 3.75 -12.54 13.83
CA VAL A 55 4.56 -13.65 14.34
C VAL A 55 4.50 -13.64 15.89
N ARG A 56 3.98 -14.70 16.50
CA ARG A 56 4.10 -14.94 17.95
C ARG A 56 5.23 -15.96 18.16
N SER A 57 6.05 -15.77 19.19
CA SER A 57 7.20 -16.64 19.49
C SER A 57 6.84 -18.08 19.87
N THR A 58 5.54 -18.39 20.01
CA THR A 58 5.02 -19.71 20.42
C THR A 58 4.39 -20.49 19.26
N ASP A 59 4.41 -19.97 18.04
CA ASP A 59 3.69 -20.56 16.91
C ASP A 59 4.65 -21.05 15.83
N HIS A 60 4.95 -22.35 15.85
CA HIS A 60 5.77 -23.03 14.83
C HIS A 60 4.99 -23.36 13.55
N THR A 61 3.70 -22.99 13.46
CA THR A 61 2.90 -23.21 12.26
C THR A 61 2.78 -21.94 11.42
N ILE A 62 3.88 -21.51 10.81
CA ILE A 62 3.79 -20.59 9.67
C ILE A 62 3.38 -21.42 8.44
N GLN A 63 2.09 -21.75 8.38
CA GLN A 63 1.41 -22.05 7.13
C GLN A 63 0.55 -20.83 6.83
N PRO A 64 0.77 -20.10 5.71
CA PRO A 64 -0.22 -19.13 5.25
C PRO A 64 -1.43 -19.93 4.78
N SER A 65 -2.44 -20.11 5.64
CA SER A 65 -3.70 -20.73 5.24
C SER A 65 -4.47 -19.76 4.32
N PRO A 66 -4.74 -20.14 3.05
CA PRO A 66 -5.62 -19.37 2.18
C PRO A 66 -7.03 -19.90 2.38
N THR A 67 -7.78 -19.30 3.30
CA THR A 67 -9.22 -19.55 3.45
C THR A 67 -9.89 -18.18 3.55
N ASN A 68 -10.62 -17.63 2.58
CA ASN A 68 -11.34 -18.20 1.44
C ASN A 68 -11.78 -17.05 0.50
N ALA A 69 -12.20 -17.43 -0.71
CA ALA A 69 -13.12 -16.73 -1.63
C ALA A 69 -12.52 -15.94 -2.82
N LYS A 70 -12.25 -16.70 -3.90
CA LYS A 70 -12.73 -16.50 -5.28
C LYS A 70 -12.60 -15.10 -5.89
N MET A 71 -11.54 -14.94 -6.66
CA MET A 71 -11.65 -14.34 -8.00
C MET A 71 -10.92 -15.25 -8.98
N GLU A 72 -11.61 -16.32 -9.39
CA GLU A 72 -11.27 -17.01 -10.63
C GLU A 72 -11.48 -16.00 -11.76
N LEU A 73 -10.40 -15.38 -12.23
CA LEU A 73 -10.39 -14.89 -13.59
C LEU A 73 -10.16 -16.11 -14.47
N PRO A 74 -11.12 -16.51 -15.33
CA PRO A 74 -10.88 -17.60 -16.26
C PRO A 74 -9.82 -17.13 -17.26
N LEU A 75 -8.58 -17.59 -17.07
CA LEU A 75 -7.56 -17.57 -18.11
C LEU A 75 -7.90 -18.64 -19.15
N THR A 76 -8.95 -18.39 -19.94
CA THR A 76 -9.08 -19.07 -21.22
C THR A 76 -8.12 -18.41 -22.21
N ASN A 77 -6.99 -19.08 -22.41
CA ASN A 77 -6.27 -19.22 -23.67
C ASN A 77 -5.85 -17.93 -24.41
N PHE A 78 -4.62 -17.48 -24.16
CA PHE A 78 -3.78 -16.89 -25.21
C PHE A 78 -2.43 -17.59 -25.20
N THR A 79 -2.32 -18.64 -26.00
CA THR A 79 -1.06 -19.20 -26.46
C THR A 79 -0.39 -18.16 -27.34
N ALA A 80 0.60 -17.43 -26.81
CA ALA A 80 1.56 -16.71 -27.63
C ALA A 80 2.80 -17.62 -27.80
N PRO A 81 3.21 -17.96 -29.03
CA PRO A 81 4.36 -18.82 -29.24
C PRO A 81 5.65 -18.12 -28.80
N LEU A 82 6.52 -18.89 -28.13
CA LEU A 82 7.94 -18.56 -28.02
C LEU A 82 8.47 -18.35 -29.44
N ASN A 83 9.04 -17.17 -29.70
CA ASN A 83 10.13 -17.06 -30.65
C ASN A 83 11.24 -16.21 -30.03
N SER A 84 12.38 -16.87 -29.93
CA SER A 84 13.62 -16.47 -29.30
C SER A 84 14.24 -15.23 -29.94
N PRO A 85 15.02 -14.42 -29.19
CA PRO A 85 15.86 -13.39 -29.77
C PRO A 85 17.06 -14.04 -30.49
N HIS A 86 17.10 -13.95 -31.82
CA HIS A 86 18.35 -14.15 -32.56
C HIS A 86 19.13 -12.82 -32.49
N ILE A 87 20.20 -12.85 -31.70
CA ILE A 87 21.39 -11.99 -31.86
C ILE A 87 21.86 -12.10 -33.30
N ASP A 88 22.13 -10.99 -33.99
CA ASP A 88 23.19 -10.84 -35.02
C ASP A 88 23.01 -9.51 -35.79
N LYS A 89 23.75 -8.47 -35.36
CA LYS A 89 24.66 -7.63 -36.17
C LYS A 89 25.03 -6.34 -35.43
#